data_AF-A0A1Y1VBN8-F1
#
_entry.id   AF-A0A1Y1VBN8-F1
#
_cell.length_a   1.000
_cell.length_b   1.000
_cell.length_c   1.000
_cell.angle_alpha   90.00
_cell.angle_beta   90.00
_cell.angle_gamma   90.00
#
_symmetry.space_group_name_H-M   'P 1'
#
loop_
_entity.id
_entity.type
_entity.pdbx_description
1 polymer ?
#
loop_
_entity_poly.entity_id
_entity_poly.type
_entity_poly.pdbx_seq_one_letter_code
_entity_poly.pdbx_strand_id
1 'polypeptide(L)'
;IQTQKYKFNVVSILGEGYSMGVKANGRVIPLKNKLFPLFTGSIKDEPITEYKYVALNENNEVVEEESFSRTYSSEISKINEVYN
;
A
#
# COMPACT_ATOMS: atom_id res chain seq x y z
N ILE A 1 -19.02 10.19 11.09
CA ILE A 1 -17.57 9.83 10.99
C ILE A 1 -17.02 10.52 9.74
N GLN A 2 -15.96 11.33 9.89
CA GLN A 2 -15.36 12.07 8.77
C GLN A 2 -14.30 11.21 8.09
N THR A 3 -14.60 10.76 6.88
CA THR A 3 -13.68 9.96 6.06
C THR A 3 -12.72 10.85 5.27
N GLN A 4 -11.45 10.48 5.18
CA GLN A 4 -10.44 11.19 4.38
C GLN A 4 -9.95 10.31 3.23
N LYS A 5 -9.42 10.95 2.17
CA LYS A 5 -8.87 10.25 1.01
C LYS A 5 -7.36 10.10 1.20
N TYR A 6 -6.91 8.86 1.26
CA TYR A 6 -5.51 8.48 1.39
C TYR A 6 -4.99 7.99 0.05
N LYS A 7 -3.78 8.42 -0.33
CA LYS A 7 -3.12 7.99 -1.56
C LYS A 7 -1.82 7.29 -1.20
N PHE A 8 -1.60 6.13 -1.81
CA PHE A 8 -0.42 5.31 -1.62
C PHE A 8 0.24 5.08 -2.97
N ASN A 9 1.56 5.26 -3.02
CA ASN A 9 2.38 4.95 -4.20
C ASN A 9 3.59 4.16 -3.72
N VAL A 10 3.73 2.94 -4.23
CA VAL A 10 4.82 2.05 -3.86
C VAL A 10 5.44 1.43 -5.09
N VAL A 11 6.76 1.38 -5.09
CA VAL A 11 7.59 0.65 -6.05
C VAL A 11 8.03 -0.64 -5.39
N SER A 12 7.70 -1.78 -6.00
CA SER A 12 8.10 -3.10 -5.50
C SER A 12 9.28 -3.65 -6.29
N ILE A 13 10.31 -4.13 -5.60
CA ILE A 13 11.45 -4.80 -6.23
C ILE A 13 11.43 -6.32 -6.10
N LEU A 14 10.31 -6.88 -5.61
CA LEU A 14 10.09 -8.34 -5.47
C LEU A 14 10.03 -9.09 -6.82
N GLY A 15 9.95 -8.38 -7.95
CA GLY A 15 9.90 -8.97 -9.29
C GLY A 15 8.48 -9.23 -9.80
N GLU A 16 8.39 -10.01 -10.88
CA GLU A 16 7.11 -10.39 -11.50
C GLU A 16 6.37 -11.45 -10.66
N GLY A 17 5.04 -11.53 -10.80
CA GLY A 17 4.19 -12.50 -10.10
C GLY A 17 3.62 -12.01 -8.75
N TYR A 18 4.11 -10.87 -8.24
CA TYR A 18 3.56 -10.23 -7.04
C TYR A 18 2.79 -8.96 -7.40
N SER A 19 1.72 -8.72 -6.65
CA SER A 19 1.06 -7.42 -6.60
C SER A 19 1.24 -6.81 -5.21
N MET A 20 0.95 -5.53 -5.07
CA MET A 20 1.11 -4.81 -3.79
C MET A 20 -0.24 -4.47 -3.18
N GLY A 21 -0.30 -4.49 -1.86
CA GLY A 21 -1.43 -4.01 -1.07
C GLY A 21 -0.98 -3.06 0.03
N VAL A 22 -1.94 -2.39 0.65
CA VAL A 22 -1.75 -1.61 1.88
C VAL A 22 -2.60 -2.22 2.98
N LYS A 23 -1.98 -2.51 4.11
CA LYS A 23 -2.64 -2.92 5.35
C LYS A 23 -2.78 -1.71 6.26
N ALA A 24 -4.01 -1.28 6.50
CA ALA A 24 -4.35 -0.17 7.39
C ALA A 24 -5.64 -0.49 8.14
N ASN A 25 -5.76 -0.05 9.40
CA ASN A 25 -6.95 -0.30 10.24
C ASN A 25 -7.38 -1.79 10.29
N GLY A 26 -6.42 -2.71 10.25
CA GLY A 26 -6.67 -4.16 10.26
C GLY A 26 -7.21 -4.74 8.94
N ARG A 27 -7.29 -3.95 7.87
CA ARG A 27 -7.76 -4.38 6.55
C ARG A 27 -6.65 -4.31 5.52
N VAL A 28 -6.63 -5.27 4.60
CA VAL A 28 -5.73 -5.30 3.45
C VAL A 28 -6.47 -4.77 2.24
N ILE A 29 -5.88 -3.82 1.55
CA ILE A 29 -6.46 -3.15 0.40
C ILE A 29 -5.48 -3.32 -0.77
N PRO A 30 -5.85 -4.09 -1.81
CA PRO A 30 -5.02 -4.26 -2.99
C PRO A 30 -4.79 -2.92 -3.71
N LEU A 31 -3.55 -2.69 -4.15
CA LEU A 31 -3.18 -1.56 -5.00
C LEU A 31 -3.26 -1.96 -6.47
N LYS A 32 -3.50 -0.98 -7.34
CA LYS A 32 -3.53 -1.21 -8.78
C LYS A 32 -2.14 -0.93 -9.37
N ASN A 33 -1.69 -1.82 -10.24
CA ASN A 33 -0.50 -1.57 -11.05
C ASN A 33 -0.80 -0.41 -12.02
N LYS A 34 0.05 0.63 -12.03
CA LYS A 34 -0.05 1.74 -12.98
C LYS A 34 0.97 1.59 -14.11
N LEU A 35 2.19 1.22 -13.76
CA LEU A 35 3.31 0.96 -14.66
C LEU A 35 4.30 0.13 -13.85
N PHE A 36 4.55 -1.13 -14.19
CA PHE A 36 5.51 -1.94 -13.41
C PHE A 36 6.88 -1.24 -13.38
N PRO A 37 7.54 -1.10 -12.20
CA PRO A 37 7.23 -1.68 -10.89
C PRO A 37 6.38 -0.81 -9.92
N LEU A 38 5.70 0.23 -10.41
CA LEU A 38 4.89 1.18 -9.65
C LEU A 38 3.42 0.74 -9.48
N PHE A 39 3.03 0.62 -8.21
CA PHE A 39 1.67 0.37 -7.75
C PHE A 39 1.09 1.60 -7.07
N THR A 40 -0.17 1.90 -7.35
CA THR A 40 -0.86 3.06 -6.77
C THR A 40 -2.26 2.70 -6.32
N GLY A 41 -2.71 3.35 -5.25
CA GLY A 41 -4.06 3.19 -4.74
C GLY A 41 -4.56 4.44 -4.08
N SER A 42 -5.88 4.58 -4.01
CA SER A 42 -6.52 5.59 -3.19
C SER A 42 -7.69 4.97 -2.46
N ILE A 43 -7.76 5.23 -1.16
CA ILE A 43 -8.80 4.70 -0.29
C ILE A 43 -9.47 5.86 0.43
N LYS A 44 -10.76 5.71 0.69
CA LYS A 44 -11.53 6.65 1.47
C LYS A 44 -11.93 5.92 2.74
N ASP A 45 -11.32 6.29 3.85
CA ASP A 45 -11.51 5.60 5.13
C ASP A 45 -11.46 6.58 6.30
N GLU A 46 -11.66 6.07 7.50
CA GLU A 46 -11.34 6.73 8.76
C GLU A 46 -9.88 7.18 8.81
N PRO A 47 -9.50 8.08 9.74
CA PRO A 47 -8.13 8.56 9.83
C PRO A 47 -7.09 7.44 9.90
N ILE A 48 -6.23 7.35 8.89
CA ILE A 48 -5.10 6.41 8.86
C ILE A 48 -3.87 7.16 9.35
N THR A 49 -3.35 6.74 10.51
CA THR A 49 -2.08 7.23 11.06
C THR A 49 -0.93 6.29 10.72
N GLU A 50 -1.19 4.99 10.69
CA GLU A 50 -0.21 3.95 10.43
C GLU A 50 -0.70 2.96 9.38
N TYR A 51 0.24 2.45 8.59
CA TYR A 51 -0.02 1.46 7.56
C TYR A 51 1.24 0.64 7.28
N LYS A 52 1.06 -0.45 6.53
CA LYS A 52 2.13 -1.29 6.02
C LYS A 52 1.85 -1.64 4.57
N TYR A 53 2.88 -1.76 3.76
CA TYR A 53 2.74 -2.43 2.48
C TYR A 53 2.79 -3.95 2.67
N VAL A 54 2.11 -4.66 1.78
CA VAL A 54 2.08 -6.13 1.76
C VAL A 54 2.25 -6.61 0.33
N ALA A 55 2.96 -7.71 0.15
CA ALA A 55 3.00 -8.45 -1.11
C ALA A 55 1.80 -9.39 -1.19
N LEU A 56 1.14 -9.40 -2.33
CA LEU A 56 -0.04 -10.19 -2.62
C LEU A 56 0.25 -11.16 -3.77
N ASN A 57 -0.21 -12.41 -3.64
CA ASN A 57 -0.20 -13.38 -4.74
C ASN A 57 -1.32 -13.11 -5.75
N GLU A 58 -1.44 -13.96 -6.77
CA GLU A 58 -2.48 -13.87 -7.81
C GLU A 58 -3.91 -13.99 -7.26
N ASN A 59 -4.09 -14.60 -6.08
CA ASN A 59 -5.37 -14.71 -5.39
C ASN A 59 -5.68 -13.51 -4.47
N ASN A 60 -4.83 -12.47 -4.46
CA ASN A 60 -4.85 -11.34 -3.51
C ASN A 60 -4.66 -11.74 -2.05
N GLU A 61 -4.02 -12.87 -1.78
CA GLU A 61 -3.65 -13.29 -0.43
C GLU A 61 -2.31 -12.68 -0.04
N VAL A 62 -2.17 -12.26 1.21
CA VAL A 62 -0.92 -11.73 1.74
C VAL A 62 0.09 -12.87 1.85
N VAL A 63 1.17 -12.75 1.09
CA VAL A 63 2.32 -13.67 1.13
C VAL A 63 3.50 -13.08 1.92
N GLU A 64 3.57 -11.75 2.00
CA GLU A 64 4.59 -11.05 2.76
C GLU A 64 4.06 -9.71 3.28
N GLU A 65 4.52 -9.28 4.46
CA GLU A 65 4.20 -7.97 5.03
C GLU A 65 5.44 -7.29 5.60
N GLU A 66 5.47 -5.94 5.56
CA GLU A 66 6.57 -5.20 6.17
C GLU A 66 6.68 -5.51 7.67
N SER A 67 7.91 -5.74 8.13
CA SER A 67 8.20 -5.96 9.54
C SER A 67 8.01 -4.71 10.40
N PHE A 68 8.01 -3.52 9.79
CA PHE A 68 7.80 -2.22 10.44
C PHE A 68 6.50 -1.54 9.97
N SER A 69 6.00 -0.59 10.75
CA SER A 69 4.87 0.27 10.38
C SER A 69 5.36 1.59 9.81
N ARG A 70 4.65 2.12 8.82
CA ARG A 70 4.86 3.45 8.24
C ARG A 70 3.84 4.42 8.82
N THR A 71 4.23 5.67 9.03
CA THR A 71 3.32 6.75 9.42
C THR A 71 2.80 7.46 8.17
N TYR A 72 1.48 7.65 8.06
CA TYR A 72 0.91 8.40 6.96
C TYR A 72 1.09 9.90 7.17
N SER A 73 1.46 10.61 6.10
CA SER A 73 1.41 12.07 6.06
C SER A 73 1.05 12.56 4.66
N SER A 74 0.55 13.79 4.56
CA SER A 74 0.25 14.43 3.28
C SER A 74 1.48 14.53 2.38
N GLU A 75 2.66 14.71 2.96
CA GLU A 75 3.92 14.79 2.20
C GLU A 75 4.34 13.41 1.68
N ILE A 76 4.20 12.36 2.50
CA ILE A 76 4.51 10.98 2.08
C ILE A 76 3.58 10.55 0.93
N SER A 77 2.31 10.96 0.94
CA SER A 77 1.33 10.62 -0.12
C SER A 77 1.71 11.14 -1.53
N LYS A 78 2.66 12.09 -1.60
CA LYS A 78 3.15 12.70 -2.84
C LYS A 78 4.38 12.00 -3.42
N ILE A 79 5.09 11.18 -2.63
CA ILE A 79 6.29 10.47 -3.07
C ILE A 79 5.97 9.01 -3.44
N ASN A 80 6.94 8.36 -4.09
CA ASN A 80 6.92 6.92 -4.32
C ASN A 80 7.79 6.25 -3.24
N GLU A 81 7.18 5.42 -2.43
CA GLU A 81 7.90 4.62 -1.45
C GLU A 81 8.42 3.34 -2.07
N VAL A 82 9.42 2.72 -1.44
CA VAL A 82 10.02 1.49 -1.93
C VAL A 82 9.71 0.35 -0.96
N TYR A 83 9.25 -0.76 -1.52
CA TYR A 83 9.13 -2.06 -0.86
C TYR A 83 10.27 -2.96 -1.37
N ASN A 84 11.09 -3.45 -0.44
CA ASN A 84 12.24 -4.33 -0.68
C ASN A 84 12.13 -5.56 0.22
#